data_AF-A0A9W8P7Q2-F1
#
_entry.id   AF-A0A9W8P7Q2-F1
#
_cell.length_a   1.000
_cell.length_b   1.000
_cell.length_c   1.000
_cell.angle_alpha   90.00
_cell.angle_beta   90.00
_cell.angle_gamma   90.00
#
_symmetry.space_group_name_H-M   'P 1'
#
loop_
_entity.id
_entity.type
_entity.pdbx_description
1 polymer ?
#
loop_
_entity_poly.entity_id
_entity_poly.type
_entity_poly.pdbx_seq_one_letter_code
_entity_poly.pdbx_strand_id
1 'polypeptide(L)'
;MAFAQDLPFDLIQPILEHLTDRTDWNSCCLVSKSFNKVAIPLLYQTLDSRIITQSKSRNSHIDSNNSNPILYHPATTLLSRPSLANHVRHVTETGAVHRAILPRYATITDDALKALALCTNLRSFTWMDDTMYGPGTGSLVLAGSGNIATKAPGVFLTRFVDIVRGNPIGGHSPLSLRSLTIRTHFDLGSSVWDSLNTLSGLTRVSVWSMDGPPRVLQGGWSLALGSTLEELELGRCAGVPPTILVTVISHLPLLRSLRLKGVASNSILDLLTYLPLLDNLDVEYLPSRTRLHPRDQARLFMLPSLKTLTVRSNSRIDAFDPLKLYDWIRLLASNEGLQAFKLHAFSLSLPPTSPAPSFSAPKSYLFIPNASSYKTFSFRDLGQTLVPRGFILDLARLHSASLRRWEAAEGGVMMISDVECLCVSFPQLKVLDCAVGLEDVDSIYHAIRSAHNLTTLKLHIHWLPSSSTVKWRSPHFADVASRKHPSLDVDWNEDEDEDEDVSSHGNSLDIRDSNRNLNLLHRSSNNTDGYSTTRRFHEGPSNVQPRPGQNGKFTAADARSLMLHTEKSLLRTIGVGGILYQGLWVVSNHEDVEFVVTSNVKDT
;
A
#
# COMPACT_ATOMS: atom_id res chain seq x y z
N MET A 1 -6.67 16.36 -51.07
CA MET A 1 -6.26 15.75 -49.79
C MET A 1 -4.84 15.27 -49.95
N ALA A 2 -3.87 16.00 -49.40
CA ALA A 2 -2.50 15.49 -49.33
C ALA A 2 -2.51 14.26 -48.43
N PHE A 3 -2.08 13.11 -48.94
CA PHE A 3 -1.76 11.97 -48.08
C PHE A 3 -0.72 12.48 -47.10
N ALA A 4 -1.07 12.55 -45.81
CA ALA A 4 -0.11 12.87 -44.76
C ALA A 4 1.07 11.90 -44.96
N GLN A 5 2.23 12.45 -45.33
CA GLN A 5 3.45 11.68 -45.49
C GLN A 5 3.67 10.89 -44.20
N ASP A 6 4.04 9.62 -44.33
CA ASP A 6 4.29 8.75 -43.17
C ASP A 6 5.24 9.47 -42.21
N LEU A 7 4.80 9.67 -40.97
CA LEU A 7 5.61 10.33 -39.94
C LEU A 7 6.92 9.52 -39.77
N PRO A 8 8.09 10.17 -39.70
CA PRO A 8 9.35 9.50 -39.40
C PRO A 8 9.22 8.65 -38.12
N PHE A 9 9.73 7.43 -38.16
CA PHE A 9 9.54 6.44 -37.08
C PHE A 9 10.11 6.90 -35.73
N ASP A 10 11.19 7.68 -35.78
CA ASP A 10 11.86 8.33 -34.67
C ASP A 10 10.97 9.34 -33.93
N LEU A 11 9.96 9.91 -34.58
CA LEU A 11 8.99 10.80 -33.94
C LEU A 11 7.81 10.05 -33.31
N ILE A 12 7.51 8.84 -33.78
CA ILE A 12 6.35 8.06 -33.31
C ILE A 12 6.60 7.50 -31.91
N GLN A 13 7.80 6.98 -31.65
CA GLN A 13 8.11 6.36 -30.36
C GLN A 13 7.99 7.34 -29.17
N PRO A 14 8.59 8.55 -29.21
CA PRO A 14 8.40 9.53 -28.14
C PRO A 14 6.95 9.90 -27.92
N ILE A 15 6.12 9.99 -28.97
CA ILE A 15 4.68 10.27 -28.82
C ILE A 15 4.01 9.13 -28.05
N LEU A 16 4.24 7.87 -28.45
CA LEU A 16 3.63 6.71 -27.80
C LEU A 16 4.07 6.52 -26.35
N GLU A 17 5.31 6.91 -26.01
CA GLU A 17 5.81 6.89 -24.62
C GLU A 17 5.04 7.83 -23.69
N HIS A 18 4.37 8.86 -24.22
CA HIS A 18 3.50 9.76 -23.46
C HIS A 18 2.03 9.31 -23.41
N LEU A 19 1.64 8.32 -24.22
CA LEU A 19 0.28 7.79 -24.23
C LEU A 19 0.15 6.66 -23.23
N THR A 20 -0.63 6.89 -22.18
CA THR A 20 -0.84 5.92 -21.09
C THR A 20 -2.14 5.15 -21.22
N ASP A 21 -3.12 5.65 -22.00
CA ASP A 21 -4.40 5.00 -22.20
C ASP A 21 -4.44 4.16 -23.49
N ARG A 22 -5.09 3.01 -23.38
CA ARG A 22 -5.40 2.13 -24.50
C ARG A 22 -6.29 2.81 -25.55
N THR A 23 -7.14 3.75 -25.13
CA THR A 23 -7.98 4.54 -26.05
C THR A 23 -7.14 5.43 -26.97
N ASP A 24 -6.04 5.98 -26.45
CA ASP A 24 -5.10 6.78 -27.23
C ASP A 24 -4.32 5.92 -28.24
N TRP A 25 -3.89 4.73 -27.84
CA TRP A 25 -3.24 3.78 -28.76
C TRP A 25 -4.20 3.32 -29.87
N ASN A 26 -5.46 3.08 -29.54
CA ASN A 26 -6.48 2.77 -30.54
C ASN A 26 -6.67 3.94 -31.52
N SER A 27 -6.73 5.17 -31.01
CA SER A 27 -6.81 6.37 -31.84
C SER A 27 -5.59 6.49 -32.77
N CYS A 28 -4.38 6.24 -32.25
CA CYS A 28 -3.15 6.19 -33.05
C CYS A 28 -3.22 5.16 -34.18
N CYS A 29 -3.75 3.97 -33.91
CA CYS A 29 -3.94 2.94 -34.93
C CYS A 29 -4.80 3.39 -36.13
N LEU A 30 -5.64 4.42 -35.96
CA LEU A 30 -6.50 4.99 -36.99
C LEU A 30 -5.87 6.19 -37.72
N VAL A 31 -4.82 6.80 -37.18
CA VAL A 31 -4.19 8.01 -37.76
C VAL A 31 -3.43 7.69 -39.05
N SER A 32 -2.55 6.69 -39.04
CA SER A 32 -1.75 6.31 -40.22
C SER A 32 -1.25 4.86 -40.13
N LYS A 33 -0.71 4.34 -41.23
CA LYS A 33 -0.11 2.99 -41.28
C LYS A 33 1.11 2.87 -40.37
N SER A 34 1.92 3.92 -40.27
CA SER A 34 3.10 3.93 -39.38
C SER A 34 2.70 3.88 -37.92
N PHE A 35 1.74 4.72 -37.49
CA PHE A 35 1.21 4.64 -36.12
C PHE A 35 0.55 3.28 -35.86
N ASN A 36 -0.22 2.75 -36.82
CA ASN A 36 -0.82 1.42 -36.71
C ASN A 36 0.22 0.31 -36.45
N LYS A 37 1.34 0.32 -37.19
CA LYS A 37 2.41 -0.67 -37.05
C LYS A 37 3.07 -0.65 -35.66
N VAL A 38 3.24 0.53 -35.05
CA VAL A 38 3.88 0.67 -33.74
C VAL A 38 2.89 0.53 -32.58
N ALA A 39 1.65 0.99 -32.75
CA ALA A 39 0.63 0.95 -31.71
C ALA A 39 -0.04 -0.43 -31.58
N ILE A 40 -0.12 -1.25 -32.63
CA ILE A 40 -0.69 -2.62 -32.55
C ILE A 40 -0.02 -3.48 -31.46
N PRO A 41 1.32 -3.56 -31.39
CA PRO A 41 1.98 -4.32 -30.32
C PRO A 41 1.57 -3.87 -28.91
N LEU A 42 1.43 -2.57 -28.68
CA LEU A 42 1.01 -1.99 -27.39
C LEU A 42 -0.47 -2.29 -27.12
N LEU A 43 -1.33 -2.09 -28.12
CA LEU A 43 -2.77 -2.30 -28.03
C LEU A 43 -3.14 -3.76 -27.71
N TYR A 44 -2.41 -4.73 -28.25
CA TYR A 44 -2.64 -6.16 -28.04
C TYR A 44 -1.74 -6.79 -26.98
N GLN A 45 -0.86 -6.01 -26.33
CA GLN A 45 0.04 -6.50 -25.29
C GLN A 45 -0.74 -7.15 -24.13
N THR A 46 -1.86 -6.55 -23.76
CA THR A 46 -2.73 -7.01 -22.68
C THR A 46 -4.13 -7.31 -23.21
N LEU A 47 -4.61 -8.51 -22.96
CA LEU A 47 -5.96 -8.95 -23.26
C LEU A 47 -6.78 -9.06 -21.98
N ASP A 48 -8.02 -8.57 -22.07
CA ASP A 48 -8.97 -8.56 -20.97
C ASP A 48 -10.35 -8.84 -21.55
N SER A 49 -11.14 -9.67 -20.87
CA SER A 49 -12.51 -9.97 -21.23
C SER A 49 -13.47 -9.12 -20.39
N ARG A 50 -14.41 -8.44 -21.04
CA ARG A 50 -15.32 -7.50 -20.36
C ARG A 50 -16.77 -7.79 -20.65
N ILE A 51 -17.56 -7.77 -19.60
CA ILE A 51 -19.02 -7.82 -19.66
C ILE A 51 -19.51 -6.39 -19.41
N ILE A 52 -20.10 -5.77 -20.43
CA ILE A 52 -20.64 -4.43 -20.31
C ILE A 52 -22.16 -4.54 -20.24
N THR A 53 -22.72 -4.21 -19.09
CA THR A 53 -24.15 -3.91 -18.98
C THR A 53 -24.35 -2.53 -19.57
N GLN A 54 -25.04 -2.44 -20.71
CA GLN A 54 -25.39 -1.14 -21.28
C GLN A 54 -26.22 -0.38 -20.25
N SER A 55 -25.65 0.69 -19.69
CA SER A 55 -26.42 1.63 -18.89
C SER A 55 -27.46 2.24 -19.81
N LYS A 56 -28.74 2.02 -19.50
CA LYS A 56 -29.81 2.67 -20.25
C LYS A 56 -29.57 4.18 -20.21
N SER A 57 -29.52 4.80 -21.37
CA SER A 57 -29.52 6.25 -21.49
C SER A 57 -30.69 6.80 -20.67
N ARG A 58 -30.43 7.81 -19.83
CA ARG A 58 -31.38 8.38 -18.84
C ARG A 58 -32.73 8.80 -19.42
N ASN A 59 -32.89 8.84 -20.74
CA ASN A 59 -34.11 9.26 -21.42
C ASN A 59 -35.02 8.13 -21.93
N SER A 60 -34.66 6.84 -21.80
CA SER A 60 -35.56 5.75 -22.21
C SER A 60 -36.43 5.29 -21.04
N HIS A 61 -37.62 5.86 -20.91
CA HIS A 61 -38.59 5.56 -19.84
C HIS A 61 -39.33 4.21 -19.99
N ILE A 62 -38.85 3.33 -20.89
CA ILE A 62 -39.54 2.08 -21.28
C ILE A 62 -38.72 0.86 -20.81
N ASP A 63 -39.36 0.07 -19.94
CA ASP A 63 -39.11 -1.31 -19.46
C ASP A 63 -37.72 -1.66 -18.88
N SER A 64 -37.49 -1.41 -17.60
CA SER A 64 -36.24 -1.64 -16.84
C SER A 64 -35.67 -3.06 -16.85
N ASN A 65 -36.38 -4.08 -17.34
CA ASN A 65 -36.03 -5.48 -17.06
C ASN A 65 -35.17 -6.18 -18.12
N ASN A 66 -34.76 -5.52 -19.21
CA ASN A 66 -34.08 -6.19 -20.33
C ASN A 66 -32.74 -5.56 -20.74
N SER A 67 -31.89 -5.14 -19.79
CA SER A 67 -30.51 -4.76 -20.13
C SER A 67 -29.71 -6.03 -20.46
N ASN A 68 -29.57 -6.31 -21.75
CA ASN A 68 -28.79 -7.43 -22.22
C ASN A 68 -27.29 -7.14 -22.02
N PRO A 69 -26.56 -7.92 -21.19
CA PRO A 69 -25.11 -7.78 -21.10
C PRO A 69 -24.48 -8.09 -22.47
N ILE A 70 -23.55 -7.24 -22.88
CA ILE A 70 -22.76 -7.44 -24.10
C ILE A 70 -21.37 -7.91 -23.69
N LEU A 71 -20.93 -9.02 -24.29
CA LEU A 71 -19.60 -9.56 -24.10
C LEU A 71 -18.63 -8.95 -25.12
N TYR A 72 -17.57 -8.34 -24.62
CA TYR A 72 -16.40 -7.95 -25.40
C TYR A 72 -15.26 -8.91 -25.06
N HIS A 73 -14.94 -9.80 -26.00
CA HIS A 73 -13.89 -10.80 -25.84
C HIS A 73 -12.92 -10.77 -27.03
N PRO A 74 -11.59 -10.72 -26.80
CA PRO A 74 -10.61 -10.58 -27.88
C PRO A 74 -10.46 -11.83 -28.76
N ALA A 75 -10.95 -12.99 -28.30
CA ALA A 75 -10.81 -14.27 -29.01
C ALA A 75 -11.27 -14.22 -30.47
N THR A 76 -12.44 -13.65 -30.76
CA THR A 76 -12.96 -13.56 -32.14
C THR A 76 -12.01 -12.78 -33.06
N THR A 77 -11.38 -11.74 -32.52
CA THR A 77 -10.40 -10.93 -33.25
C THR A 77 -9.09 -11.68 -33.47
N LEU A 78 -8.62 -12.42 -32.47
CA LEU A 78 -7.39 -13.22 -32.61
C LEU A 78 -7.57 -14.42 -33.55
N LEU A 79 -8.75 -15.06 -33.53
CA LEU A 79 -9.05 -16.16 -34.43
C LEU A 79 -9.18 -15.69 -35.89
N SER A 80 -9.72 -14.49 -36.11
CA SER A 80 -9.77 -13.88 -37.44
C SER A 80 -8.43 -13.31 -37.90
N ARG A 81 -7.56 -12.90 -36.97
CA ARG A 81 -6.22 -12.36 -37.27
C ARG A 81 -5.14 -12.94 -36.35
N PRO A 82 -4.70 -14.20 -36.57
CA PRO A 82 -3.77 -14.90 -35.70
C PRO A 82 -2.43 -14.19 -35.49
N SER A 83 -1.97 -13.38 -36.45
CA SER A 83 -0.72 -12.62 -36.32
C SER A 83 -0.71 -11.65 -35.15
N LEU A 84 -1.89 -11.18 -34.70
CA LEU A 84 -2.01 -10.30 -33.53
C LEU A 84 -1.66 -11.03 -32.23
N ALA A 85 -1.83 -12.35 -32.16
CA ALA A 85 -1.52 -13.15 -30.97
C ALA A 85 -0.01 -13.13 -30.62
N ASN A 86 0.85 -12.87 -31.60
CA ASN A 86 2.29 -12.74 -31.37
C ASN A 86 2.66 -11.53 -30.50
N HIS A 87 1.77 -10.54 -30.37
CA HIS A 87 1.96 -9.35 -29.53
C HIS A 87 1.44 -9.52 -28.11
N VAL A 88 0.66 -10.57 -27.85
CA VAL A 88 0.05 -10.82 -26.54
C VAL A 88 1.11 -11.23 -25.53
N ARG A 89 1.11 -10.56 -24.37
CA ARG A 89 2.03 -10.83 -23.25
C ARG A 89 1.28 -11.11 -21.96
N HIS A 90 0.12 -10.47 -21.76
CA HIS A 90 -0.69 -10.57 -20.56
C HIS A 90 -2.13 -10.92 -20.94
N VAL A 91 -2.69 -11.93 -20.29
CA VAL A 91 -4.09 -12.33 -20.49
C VAL A 91 -4.79 -12.33 -19.14
N THR A 92 -5.94 -11.67 -19.09
CA THR A 92 -6.88 -11.72 -17.98
C THR A 92 -8.17 -12.36 -18.45
N GLU A 93 -8.54 -13.47 -17.81
CA GLU A 93 -9.81 -14.14 -18.04
C GLU A 93 -10.69 -14.15 -16.80
N THR A 94 -11.99 -14.07 -17.03
CA THR A 94 -12.98 -13.95 -15.95
C THR A 94 -13.95 -15.13 -15.97
N GLY A 95 -14.10 -15.82 -14.83
CA GLY A 95 -15.00 -16.96 -14.66
C GLY A 95 -16.46 -16.66 -15.00
N ALA A 96 -16.92 -15.42 -14.77
CA ALA A 96 -18.26 -14.98 -15.16
C ALA A 96 -18.52 -15.05 -16.67
N VAL A 97 -17.51 -14.81 -17.52
CA VAL A 97 -17.65 -14.92 -18.99
C VAL A 97 -18.02 -16.35 -19.38
N HIS A 98 -17.40 -17.34 -18.73
CA HIS A 98 -17.58 -18.75 -19.04
C HIS A 98 -18.83 -19.37 -18.39
N ARG A 99 -19.42 -18.71 -17.39
CA ARG A 99 -20.61 -19.21 -16.67
C ARG A 99 -21.87 -18.44 -16.98
N ALA A 100 -21.86 -17.12 -16.77
CA ALA A 100 -23.06 -16.29 -16.83
C ALA A 100 -23.54 -16.04 -18.26
N ILE A 101 -22.59 -16.01 -19.21
CA ILE A 101 -22.85 -15.60 -20.60
C ILE A 101 -22.94 -16.79 -21.56
N LEU A 102 -22.57 -17.99 -21.11
CA LEU A 102 -22.53 -19.21 -21.93
C LEU A 102 -23.84 -19.48 -22.70
N PRO A 103 -25.07 -19.26 -22.16
CA PRO A 103 -26.29 -19.48 -22.93
C PRO A 103 -26.40 -18.62 -24.20
N ARG A 104 -25.73 -17.46 -24.24
CA ARG A 104 -25.73 -16.53 -25.38
C ARG A 104 -24.54 -16.73 -26.31
N TYR A 105 -23.41 -17.20 -25.76
CA TYR A 105 -22.16 -17.39 -26.49
C TYR A 105 -21.63 -18.79 -26.19
N ALA A 106 -22.29 -19.81 -26.74
CA ALA A 106 -22.01 -21.21 -26.42
C ALA A 106 -20.57 -21.63 -26.72
N THR A 107 -19.91 -20.99 -27.70
CA THR A 107 -18.53 -21.31 -28.13
C THR A 107 -17.47 -20.51 -27.40
N ILE A 108 -17.83 -19.56 -26.52
CA ILE A 108 -16.86 -18.57 -26.01
C ILE A 108 -15.66 -19.20 -25.32
N THR A 109 -15.88 -20.26 -24.55
CA THR A 109 -14.80 -20.99 -23.87
C THR A 109 -13.86 -21.64 -24.87
N ASP A 110 -14.39 -22.31 -25.88
CA ASP A 110 -13.56 -22.98 -26.88
C ASP A 110 -12.83 -21.96 -27.77
N ASP A 111 -13.46 -20.83 -28.08
CA ASP A 111 -12.85 -19.74 -28.84
C ASP A 111 -11.73 -19.05 -28.04
N ALA A 112 -11.95 -18.83 -26.74
CA ALA A 112 -10.92 -18.30 -25.82
C ALA A 112 -9.71 -19.22 -25.72
N LEU A 113 -9.95 -20.53 -25.56
CA LEU A 113 -8.89 -21.54 -25.51
C LEU A 113 -8.09 -21.58 -26.83
N LYS A 114 -8.76 -21.60 -27.99
CA LYS A 114 -8.10 -21.55 -29.30
C LYS A 114 -7.29 -20.27 -29.48
N ALA A 115 -7.84 -19.12 -29.08
CA ALA A 115 -7.13 -17.84 -29.18
C ALA A 115 -5.90 -17.79 -28.26
N LEU A 116 -6.01 -18.31 -27.03
CA LEU A 116 -4.88 -18.38 -26.10
C LEU A 116 -3.76 -19.28 -26.64
N ALA A 117 -4.11 -20.39 -27.30
CA ALA A 117 -3.13 -21.28 -27.93
C ALA A 117 -2.30 -20.59 -29.04
N LEU A 118 -2.80 -19.50 -29.63
CA LEU A 118 -2.05 -18.70 -30.61
C LEU A 118 -1.03 -17.75 -29.93
N CYS A 119 -1.12 -17.53 -28.62
CA CYS A 119 -0.32 -16.54 -27.89
C CYS A 119 1.05 -17.10 -27.47
N THR A 120 1.98 -17.21 -28.41
CA THR A 120 3.32 -17.82 -28.24
C THR A 120 4.26 -17.09 -27.27
N ASN A 121 3.97 -15.84 -26.96
CA ASN A 121 4.82 -14.97 -26.14
C ASN A 121 4.18 -14.63 -24.78
N LEU A 122 3.24 -15.44 -24.31
CA LEU A 122 2.53 -15.21 -23.05
C LEU A 122 3.50 -15.19 -21.86
N ARG A 123 3.46 -14.12 -21.07
CA ARG A 123 4.29 -13.92 -19.87
C ARG A 123 3.48 -13.94 -18.59
N SER A 124 2.24 -13.47 -18.64
CA SER A 124 1.36 -13.40 -17.47
C SER A 124 -0.05 -13.88 -17.78
N PHE A 125 -0.62 -14.64 -16.85
CA PHE A 125 -1.99 -15.12 -16.90
C PHE A 125 -2.70 -14.78 -15.61
N THR A 126 -3.85 -14.12 -15.72
CA THR A 126 -4.71 -13.75 -14.60
C THR A 126 -6.06 -14.42 -14.77
N TRP A 127 -6.49 -15.16 -13.75
CA TRP A 127 -7.83 -15.70 -13.65
C TRP A 127 -8.60 -14.99 -12.53
N MET A 128 -9.75 -14.42 -12.86
CA MET A 128 -10.65 -13.78 -11.89
C MET A 128 -11.98 -14.52 -11.87
N ASP A 129 -12.30 -15.17 -10.77
CA ASP A 129 -13.60 -15.78 -10.54
C ASP A 129 -14.41 -14.91 -9.59
N ASP A 130 -15.13 -13.97 -10.16
CA ASP A 130 -16.01 -13.00 -9.51
C ASP A 130 -17.46 -13.51 -9.37
N THR A 131 -17.72 -14.79 -9.71
CA THR A 131 -19.04 -15.36 -9.52
C THR A 131 -19.32 -15.53 -8.03
N MET A 132 -19.91 -14.50 -7.41
CA MET A 132 -20.37 -14.53 -6.01
C MET A 132 -21.49 -15.57 -5.78
N TYR A 133 -22.08 -16.09 -6.87
CA TYR A 133 -23.05 -17.17 -6.85
C TYR A 133 -22.33 -18.49 -6.58
N GLY A 134 -22.19 -18.80 -5.28
CA GLY A 134 -21.79 -20.12 -4.87
C GLY A 134 -22.78 -21.17 -5.35
N PRO A 135 -22.38 -22.46 -5.37
CA PRO A 135 -23.22 -23.56 -5.83
C PRO A 135 -24.55 -23.75 -5.06
N GLY A 136 -24.83 -22.94 -4.02
CA GLY A 136 -26.04 -23.03 -3.19
C GLY A 136 -26.89 -21.76 -3.06
N THR A 137 -26.46 -20.59 -3.57
CA THR A 137 -27.24 -19.35 -3.39
C THR A 137 -28.19 -19.11 -4.57
N GLY A 138 -29.20 -19.97 -4.69
CA GLY A 138 -30.56 -19.63 -5.14
C GLY A 138 -30.74 -18.77 -6.41
N SER A 139 -29.77 -18.74 -7.33
CA SER A 139 -29.94 -18.08 -8.63
C SER A 139 -31.03 -18.82 -9.37
N LEU A 140 -32.27 -18.31 -9.25
CA LEU A 140 -33.48 -18.60 -10.03
C LEU A 140 -33.23 -19.68 -11.08
N VAL A 141 -33.08 -20.92 -10.61
CA VAL A 141 -33.14 -22.07 -11.48
C VAL A 141 -34.60 -22.06 -11.86
N LEU A 142 -34.89 -21.52 -13.04
CA LEU A 142 -36.11 -21.78 -13.76
C LEU A 142 -36.29 -23.30 -13.70
N ALA A 143 -37.12 -23.73 -12.77
CA ALA A 143 -37.34 -25.12 -12.43
C ALA A 143 -37.85 -25.82 -13.69
N GLY A 144 -36.97 -26.53 -14.41
CA GLY A 144 -37.38 -27.18 -15.65
C GLY A 144 -36.27 -27.73 -16.54
N SER A 145 -35.01 -27.30 -16.43
CA SER A 145 -33.95 -27.85 -17.27
C SER A 145 -32.98 -28.72 -16.46
N GLY A 146 -33.24 -30.02 -16.47
CA GLY A 146 -32.46 -31.02 -15.75
C GLY A 146 -31.02 -31.16 -16.25
N ASN A 147 -30.15 -31.60 -15.33
CA ASN A 147 -28.82 -32.19 -15.57
C ASN A 147 -27.65 -31.30 -16.05
N ILE A 148 -27.74 -29.97 -16.05
CA ILE A 148 -26.51 -29.16 -16.04
C ILE A 148 -25.97 -29.18 -14.61
N ALA A 149 -25.34 -30.29 -14.23
CA ALA A 149 -24.51 -30.40 -13.05
C ALA A 149 -23.64 -29.14 -12.99
N THR A 150 -23.75 -28.37 -11.91
CA THR A 150 -22.92 -27.20 -11.65
C THR A 150 -21.48 -27.66 -11.67
N LYS A 151 -20.81 -27.50 -12.81
CA LYS A 151 -19.40 -27.89 -12.98
C LYS A 151 -18.61 -27.24 -11.86
N ALA A 152 -17.71 -28.00 -11.23
CA ALA A 152 -16.91 -27.51 -10.13
C ALA A 152 -16.23 -26.18 -10.52
N PRO A 153 -16.12 -25.18 -9.60
CA PRO A 153 -15.69 -23.82 -9.92
C PRO A 153 -14.40 -23.70 -10.72
N GLY A 154 -13.49 -24.68 -10.65
CA GLY A 154 -12.23 -24.65 -11.40
C GLY A 154 -12.18 -25.43 -12.73
N VAL A 155 -13.27 -26.08 -13.18
CA VAL A 155 -13.25 -26.91 -14.41
C VAL A 155 -12.82 -26.10 -15.65
N PHE A 156 -13.25 -24.84 -15.75
CA PHE A 156 -12.83 -23.97 -16.84
C PHE A 156 -11.34 -23.64 -16.73
N LEU A 157 -10.89 -23.23 -15.54
CA LEU A 157 -9.50 -22.88 -15.28
C LEU A 157 -8.53 -24.03 -15.62
N THR A 158 -8.87 -25.29 -15.34
CA THR A 158 -8.02 -26.44 -15.72
C THR A 158 -7.65 -26.42 -17.20
N ARG A 159 -8.61 -26.13 -18.09
CA ARG A 159 -8.37 -26.09 -19.55
C ARG A 159 -7.42 -24.95 -19.94
N PHE A 160 -7.54 -23.80 -19.28
CA PHE A 160 -6.61 -22.69 -19.50
C PHE A 160 -5.21 -23.03 -19.00
N VAL A 161 -5.10 -23.64 -17.83
CA VAL A 161 -3.82 -24.09 -17.27
C VAL A 161 -3.15 -25.11 -18.18
N ASP A 162 -3.89 -26.04 -18.77
CA ASP A 162 -3.35 -27.03 -19.72
C ASP A 162 -2.70 -26.38 -20.94
N ILE A 163 -3.31 -25.32 -21.48
CA ILE A 163 -2.74 -24.55 -22.59
C ILE A 163 -1.50 -23.79 -22.13
N VAL A 164 -1.58 -23.09 -21.00
CA VAL A 164 -0.47 -22.31 -20.45
C VAL A 164 0.75 -23.18 -20.12
N ARG A 165 0.52 -24.41 -19.67
CA ARG A 165 1.59 -25.38 -19.38
C ARG A 165 2.39 -25.79 -20.61
N GLY A 166 1.86 -25.59 -21.81
CA GLY A 166 2.50 -26.14 -23.00
C GLY A 166 2.12 -27.58 -23.30
N ASN A 167 0.90 -28.00 -22.93
CA ASN A 167 0.24 -29.16 -23.55
C ASN A 167 -0.75 -28.72 -24.66
N PRO A 168 -0.34 -27.93 -25.68
CA PRO A 168 -1.22 -27.69 -26.79
C PRO A 168 -1.39 -28.99 -27.56
N ILE A 169 -2.60 -29.19 -28.08
CA ILE A 169 -3.02 -30.30 -28.95
C ILE A 169 -2.22 -30.34 -30.29
N GLY A 170 -1.13 -29.55 -30.44
CA GLY A 170 -0.41 -29.34 -31.69
C GLY A 170 1.12 -29.26 -31.62
N GLY A 171 1.78 -29.70 -30.54
CA GLY A 171 3.24 -29.87 -30.52
C GLY A 171 4.07 -28.56 -30.47
N HIS A 172 3.50 -27.45 -30.03
CA HIS A 172 4.25 -26.21 -29.82
C HIS A 172 5.08 -26.25 -28.53
N SER A 173 6.18 -25.49 -28.51
CA SER A 173 7.03 -25.34 -27.32
C SER A 173 6.24 -24.79 -26.13
N PRO A 174 6.57 -25.20 -24.89
CA PRO A 174 5.87 -24.72 -23.71
C PRO A 174 5.95 -23.21 -23.57
N LEU A 175 4.85 -22.60 -23.13
CA LEU A 175 4.80 -21.17 -22.89
C LEU A 175 5.66 -20.85 -21.66
N SER A 176 6.50 -19.83 -21.78
CA SER A 176 7.37 -19.37 -20.69
C SER A 176 6.62 -18.42 -19.75
N LEU A 177 5.56 -18.94 -19.12
CA LEU A 177 4.78 -18.17 -18.17
C LEU A 177 5.68 -17.76 -16.99
N ARG A 178 5.69 -16.47 -16.67
CA ARG A 178 6.46 -15.91 -15.54
C ARG A 178 5.58 -15.44 -14.40
N SER A 179 4.34 -15.07 -14.68
CA SER A 179 3.42 -14.52 -13.69
C SER A 179 2.06 -15.20 -13.75
N LEU A 180 1.58 -15.63 -12.58
CA LEU A 180 0.26 -16.22 -12.40
C LEU A 180 -0.50 -15.47 -11.32
N THR A 181 -1.69 -14.98 -11.64
CA THR A 181 -2.62 -14.42 -10.67
C THR A 181 -3.93 -15.19 -10.69
N ILE A 182 -4.38 -15.66 -9.53
CA ILE A 182 -5.66 -16.35 -9.37
C ILE A 182 -6.42 -15.60 -8.28
N ARG A 183 -7.63 -15.15 -8.61
CA ARG A 183 -8.59 -14.60 -7.65
C ARG A 183 -9.86 -15.43 -7.76
N THR A 184 -10.30 -16.04 -6.67
CA THR A 184 -11.49 -16.88 -6.64
C THR A 184 -12.26 -16.71 -5.35
N HIS A 185 -13.58 -16.82 -5.44
CA HIS A 185 -14.43 -16.88 -4.25
C HIS A 185 -14.43 -18.25 -3.58
N PHE A 186 -14.22 -19.32 -4.37
CA PHE A 186 -14.35 -20.71 -3.91
C PHE A 186 -13.07 -21.51 -4.15
N ASP A 187 -12.94 -22.63 -3.44
CA ASP A 187 -11.90 -23.61 -3.73
C ASP A 187 -12.04 -24.13 -5.18
N LEU A 188 -10.92 -24.15 -5.90
CA LEU A 188 -10.85 -24.63 -7.27
C LEU A 188 -10.98 -26.16 -7.36
N GLY A 189 -10.72 -26.88 -6.27
CA GLY A 189 -10.71 -28.34 -6.21
C GLY A 189 -9.33 -28.93 -6.50
N SER A 190 -9.07 -30.14 -5.98
CA SER A 190 -7.74 -30.77 -6.01
C SER A 190 -7.18 -30.93 -7.41
N SER A 191 -7.97 -31.36 -8.39
CA SER A 191 -7.52 -31.56 -9.77
C SER A 191 -6.95 -30.28 -10.42
N VAL A 192 -7.51 -29.12 -10.10
CA VAL A 192 -7.03 -27.83 -10.62
C VAL A 192 -5.72 -27.48 -9.93
N TRP A 193 -5.65 -27.64 -8.61
CA TRP A 193 -4.42 -27.42 -7.85
C TRP A 193 -3.30 -28.36 -8.28
N ASP A 194 -3.60 -29.63 -8.55
CA ASP A 194 -2.63 -30.61 -9.06
C ASP A 194 -2.10 -30.19 -10.44
N SER A 195 -2.96 -29.69 -11.32
CA SER A 195 -2.53 -29.15 -12.62
C SER A 195 -1.66 -27.90 -12.45
N LEU A 196 -2.09 -26.97 -11.60
CA LEU A 196 -1.32 -25.79 -11.22
C LEU A 196 0.05 -26.19 -10.63
N ASN A 197 0.12 -27.27 -9.84
CA ASN A 197 1.34 -27.84 -9.25
C ASN A 197 2.44 -28.20 -10.26
N THR A 198 2.06 -28.38 -11.53
CA THR A 198 3.01 -28.72 -12.60
C THR A 198 3.64 -27.51 -13.28
N LEU A 199 3.18 -26.28 -12.98
CA LEU A 199 3.78 -25.06 -13.52
C LEU A 199 5.15 -24.82 -12.90
N SER A 200 6.13 -24.44 -13.72
CA SER A 200 7.50 -24.12 -13.33
C SER A 200 7.94 -22.79 -13.95
N GLY A 201 9.07 -22.23 -13.51
CA GLY A 201 9.61 -20.99 -14.06
C GLY A 201 8.85 -19.72 -13.71
N LEU A 202 7.86 -19.80 -12.80
CA LEU A 202 7.10 -18.65 -12.33
C LEU A 202 7.98 -17.78 -11.43
N THR A 203 8.11 -16.51 -11.77
CA THR A 203 8.77 -15.49 -10.95
C THR A 203 7.78 -14.76 -10.04
N ARG A 204 6.49 -14.75 -10.39
CA ARG A 204 5.42 -14.11 -9.60
C ARG A 204 4.20 -15.00 -9.48
N VAL A 205 3.73 -15.19 -8.26
CA VAL A 205 2.51 -15.91 -7.93
C VAL A 205 1.64 -15.05 -7.00
N SER A 206 0.38 -14.84 -7.37
CA SER A 206 -0.62 -14.20 -6.53
C SER A 206 -1.89 -15.03 -6.46
N VAL A 207 -2.22 -15.56 -5.29
CA VAL A 207 -3.40 -16.41 -5.07
C VAL A 207 -4.30 -15.80 -4.00
N TRP A 208 -5.53 -15.52 -4.38
CA TRP A 208 -6.60 -15.06 -3.50
C TRP A 208 -7.76 -16.03 -3.57
N SER A 209 -7.99 -16.75 -2.49
CA SER A 209 -9.20 -17.55 -2.32
C SER A 209 -10.01 -16.99 -1.16
N MET A 210 -11.24 -16.57 -1.42
CA MET A 210 -12.13 -16.11 -0.35
C MET A 210 -12.65 -17.26 0.49
N ASP A 211 -12.63 -18.50 0.00
CA ASP A 211 -13.01 -19.70 0.74
C ASP A 211 -11.87 -20.73 0.82
N GLY A 212 -11.68 -21.30 2.01
CA GLY A 212 -10.62 -22.26 2.32
C GLY A 212 -9.18 -21.68 2.40
N PRO A 213 -8.25 -22.44 3.00
CA PRO A 213 -6.82 -22.10 2.97
C PRO A 213 -6.25 -22.28 1.55
N PRO A 214 -5.21 -21.51 1.16
CA PRO A 214 -4.61 -21.61 -0.15
C PRO A 214 -3.90 -22.97 -0.25
N ARG A 215 -4.51 -23.90 -0.98
CA ARG A 215 -3.98 -25.26 -1.22
C ARG A 215 -2.64 -25.27 -1.96
N VAL A 216 -2.26 -24.13 -2.53
CA VAL A 216 -0.92 -23.86 -3.06
C VAL A 216 0.21 -24.28 -2.11
N LEU A 217 -0.06 -24.27 -0.80
CA LEU A 217 0.90 -24.64 0.23
C LEU A 217 1.07 -26.16 0.42
N GLN A 218 0.23 -26.99 -0.21
CA GLN A 218 0.16 -28.43 0.03
C GLN A 218 0.76 -29.28 -1.11
N GLY A 219 1.17 -28.67 -2.23
CA GLY A 219 1.35 -29.36 -3.52
C GLY A 219 2.75 -29.41 -4.11
N GLY A 220 3.80 -29.10 -3.35
CA GLY A 220 5.19 -29.11 -3.85
C GLY A 220 5.58 -27.88 -4.68
N TRP A 221 4.71 -26.87 -4.81
CA TRP A 221 5.04 -25.60 -5.48
C TRP A 221 6.29 -24.93 -4.94
N SER A 222 6.48 -24.99 -3.63
CA SER A 222 7.65 -24.40 -3.00
C SER A 222 8.96 -25.02 -3.52
N LEU A 223 8.95 -26.32 -3.83
CA LEU A 223 10.10 -27.02 -4.42
C LEU A 223 10.23 -26.73 -5.92
N ALA A 224 9.13 -26.78 -6.66
CA ALA A 224 9.12 -26.56 -8.10
C ALA A 224 9.51 -25.11 -8.49
N LEU A 225 9.13 -24.15 -7.65
CA LEU A 225 9.32 -22.72 -7.90
C LEU A 225 10.48 -22.11 -7.09
N GLY A 226 11.08 -22.85 -6.16
CA GLY A 226 12.07 -22.33 -5.22
C GLY A 226 13.29 -21.64 -5.86
N SER A 227 13.69 -22.09 -7.06
CA SER A 227 14.80 -21.51 -7.82
C SER A 227 14.41 -20.32 -8.71
N THR A 228 13.13 -19.95 -8.78
CA THR A 228 12.63 -18.93 -9.72
C THR A 228 11.70 -17.89 -9.11
N LEU A 229 11.03 -18.21 -8.01
CA LEU A 229 9.98 -17.35 -7.45
C LEU A 229 10.57 -16.18 -6.68
N GLU A 230 10.24 -14.97 -7.11
CA GLU A 230 10.70 -13.71 -6.51
C GLU A 230 9.54 -12.96 -5.82
N GLU A 231 8.31 -13.17 -6.25
CA GLU A 231 7.12 -12.50 -5.70
C GLU A 231 6.02 -13.51 -5.33
N LEU A 232 5.58 -13.48 -4.08
CA LEU A 232 4.51 -14.34 -3.57
C LEU A 232 3.45 -13.53 -2.83
N GLU A 233 2.19 -13.68 -3.25
CA GLU A 233 1.03 -13.07 -2.62
C GLU A 233 -0.02 -14.12 -2.29
N LEU A 234 -0.37 -14.22 -1.00
CA LEU A 234 -1.40 -15.13 -0.48
C LEU A 234 -2.48 -14.34 0.25
N GLY A 235 -3.65 -14.23 -0.38
CA GLY A 235 -4.74 -13.37 0.06
C GLY A 235 -5.51 -13.83 1.30
N ARG A 236 -5.36 -15.11 1.72
CA ARG A 236 -6.08 -15.67 2.89
C ARG A 236 -5.33 -16.85 3.52
N CYS A 237 -4.37 -16.60 4.40
CA CYS A 237 -3.68 -17.65 5.15
C CYS A 237 -4.34 -17.98 6.51
N ALA A 238 -5.51 -17.41 6.81
CA ALA A 238 -6.23 -17.70 8.04
C ALA A 238 -6.57 -19.19 8.15
N GLY A 239 -6.21 -19.81 9.29
CA GLY A 239 -6.41 -21.24 9.52
C GLY A 239 -5.30 -22.14 8.97
N VAL A 240 -4.30 -21.59 8.27
CA VAL A 240 -3.10 -22.35 7.89
C VAL A 240 -2.17 -22.47 9.10
N PRO A 241 -1.78 -23.69 9.51
CA PRO A 241 -0.80 -23.88 10.57
C PRO A 241 0.53 -23.17 10.24
N PRO A 242 1.15 -22.42 11.19
CA PRO A 242 2.44 -21.77 10.97
C PRO A 242 3.54 -22.69 10.44
N THR A 243 3.56 -23.95 10.86
CA THR A 243 4.53 -24.95 10.41
C THR A 243 4.48 -25.24 8.91
N ILE A 244 3.29 -25.14 8.29
CA ILE A 244 3.14 -25.29 6.84
C ILE A 244 3.72 -24.07 6.13
N LEU A 245 3.43 -22.86 6.63
CA LEU A 245 3.97 -21.63 6.06
C LEU A 245 5.50 -21.60 6.15
N VAL A 246 6.07 -21.98 7.29
CA VAL A 246 7.53 -22.08 7.48
C VAL A 246 8.13 -23.04 6.47
N THR A 247 7.58 -24.27 6.36
CA THR A 247 8.06 -25.26 5.39
C THR A 247 7.99 -24.76 3.94
N VAL A 248 6.93 -24.05 3.56
CA VAL A 248 6.81 -23.52 2.19
C VAL A 248 7.84 -22.42 1.97
N ILE A 249 7.90 -21.44 2.87
CA ILE A 249 8.74 -20.25 2.74
C ILE A 249 10.23 -20.62 2.80
N SER A 250 10.63 -21.64 3.58
CA SER A 250 12.02 -22.10 3.64
C SER A 250 12.54 -22.66 2.31
N HIS A 251 11.66 -23.03 1.37
CA HIS A 251 12.05 -23.47 0.03
C HIS A 251 12.06 -22.33 -1.00
N LEU A 252 11.81 -21.08 -0.60
CA LEU A 252 11.71 -19.92 -1.51
C LEU A 252 12.81 -18.87 -1.22
N PRO A 253 14.11 -19.22 -1.32
CA PRO A 253 15.21 -18.35 -0.89
C PRO A 253 15.38 -17.09 -1.76
N LEU A 254 14.83 -17.06 -2.98
CA LEU A 254 14.93 -15.93 -3.91
C LEU A 254 13.84 -14.87 -3.73
N LEU A 255 12.95 -15.04 -2.74
CA LEU A 255 11.80 -14.18 -2.58
C LEU A 255 12.21 -12.75 -2.19
N ARG A 256 11.83 -11.79 -3.04
CA ARG A 256 12.05 -10.34 -2.87
C ARG A 256 10.80 -9.59 -2.45
N SER A 257 9.62 -10.13 -2.74
CA SER A 257 8.33 -9.53 -2.35
C SER A 257 7.40 -10.59 -1.77
N LEU A 258 6.94 -10.35 -0.55
CA LEU A 258 6.04 -11.24 0.17
C LEU A 258 4.82 -10.48 0.67
N ARG A 259 3.63 -10.96 0.29
CA ARG A 259 2.36 -10.46 0.78
C ARG A 259 1.54 -11.57 1.42
N LEU A 260 1.28 -11.46 2.71
CA LEU A 260 0.54 -12.47 3.49
C LEU A 260 -0.60 -11.81 4.26
N LYS A 261 -1.82 -12.32 4.07
CA LYS A 261 -2.99 -11.92 4.86
C LYS A 261 -3.44 -13.07 5.75
N GLY A 262 -3.97 -12.78 6.95
CA GLY A 262 -4.47 -13.84 7.82
C GLY A 262 -3.40 -14.65 8.58
N VAL A 263 -2.12 -14.23 8.60
CA VAL A 263 -1.04 -14.91 9.34
C VAL A 263 -0.81 -14.25 10.69
N ALA A 264 -0.61 -15.05 11.74
CA ALA A 264 -0.33 -14.52 13.06
C ALA A 264 0.98 -13.72 13.09
N SER A 265 0.99 -12.57 13.77
CA SER A 265 2.12 -11.62 13.77
C SER A 265 3.45 -12.22 14.25
N ASN A 266 3.41 -13.15 15.20
CA ASN A 266 4.59 -13.87 15.67
C ASN A 266 5.16 -14.80 14.60
N SER A 267 4.29 -15.49 13.84
CA SER A 267 4.72 -16.37 12.76
C SER A 267 5.40 -15.61 11.63
N ILE A 268 5.00 -14.35 11.36
CA ILE A 268 5.68 -13.51 10.35
C ILE A 268 7.17 -13.37 10.68
N LEU A 269 7.53 -13.14 11.95
CA LEU A 269 8.93 -12.99 12.35
C LEU A 269 9.73 -14.27 12.10
N ASP A 270 9.14 -15.44 12.36
CA ASP A 270 9.77 -16.73 12.05
C ASP A 270 10.00 -16.92 10.54
N LEU A 271 9.00 -16.57 9.71
CA LEU A 271 9.10 -16.68 8.25
C LEU A 271 10.23 -15.84 7.67
N LEU A 272 10.43 -14.63 8.20
CA LEU A 272 11.47 -13.72 7.73
C LEU A 272 12.89 -14.25 7.93
N THR A 273 13.12 -15.14 8.90
CA THR A 273 14.44 -15.77 9.10
C THR A 273 14.90 -16.66 7.94
N TYR A 274 13.97 -17.05 7.06
CA TYR A 274 14.26 -17.86 5.87
C TYR A 274 14.37 -17.04 4.58
N LEU A 275 14.19 -15.72 4.65
CA LEU A 275 14.04 -14.85 3.48
C LEU A 275 15.08 -13.72 3.46
N PRO A 276 16.39 -14.05 3.29
CA PRO A 276 17.46 -13.06 3.40
C PRO A 276 17.43 -11.98 2.32
N LEU A 277 16.80 -12.25 1.16
CA LEU A 277 16.72 -11.34 0.02
C LEU A 277 15.42 -10.51 -0.01
N LEU A 278 14.61 -10.58 1.05
CA LEU A 278 13.31 -9.92 1.05
C LEU A 278 13.44 -8.40 1.11
N ASP A 279 12.95 -7.73 0.07
CA ASP A 279 12.95 -6.27 -0.05
C ASP A 279 11.58 -5.67 0.32
N ASN A 280 10.48 -6.38 0.05
CA ASN A 280 9.12 -5.88 0.21
C ASN A 280 8.28 -6.84 1.04
N LEU A 281 7.69 -6.32 2.12
CA LEU A 281 6.80 -7.06 3.00
C LEU A 281 5.44 -6.35 3.11
N ASP A 282 4.36 -7.07 2.84
CA ASP A 282 2.98 -6.60 3.02
C ASP A 282 2.18 -7.61 3.86
N VAL A 283 1.93 -7.26 5.12
CA VAL A 283 1.37 -8.17 6.12
C VAL A 283 0.21 -7.55 6.88
N GLU A 284 -0.69 -8.42 7.36
CA GLU A 284 -1.72 -8.04 8.32
C GLU A 284 -1.22 -8.24 9.75
N TYR A 285 -1.41 -7.23 10.60
CA TYR A 285 -1.21 -7.37 12.03
C TYR A 285 -2.40 -8.13 12.61
N LEU A 286 -2.12 -9.34 13.09
CA LEU A 286 -3.05 -10.14 13.87
C LEU A 286 -2.47 -10.32 15.26
N PRO A 287 -3.04 -9.67 16.30
CA PRO A 287 -2.46 -9.75 17.64
C PRO A 287 -2.45 -11.19 18.13
N SER A 288 -1.25 -11.68 18.44
CA SER A 288 -1.05 -12.99 19.06
C SER A 288 -1.03 -12.84 20.58
N ARG A 289 -1.59 -13.82 21.29
CA ARG A 289 -1.51 -13.90 22.76
C ARG A 289 -0.13 -14.31 23.24
N THR A 290 0.70 -14.86 22.36
CA THR A 290 2.05 -15.30 22.69
C THR A 290 2.98 -14.09 22.72
N ARG A 291 3.54 -13.80 23.90
CA ARG A 291 4.69 -12.90 23.99
C ARG A 291 5.86 -13.52 23.22
N LEU A 292 6.64 -12.70 22.53
CA LEU A 292 7.89 -13.16 21.94
C LEU A 292 8.80 -13.66 23.06
N HIS A 293 9.37 -14.85 22.87
CA HIS A 293 10.27 -15.41 23.85
C HIS A 293 11.60 -14.65 23.79
N PRO A 294 12.31 -14.39 24.90
CA PRO A 294 13.62 -13.73 24.87
C PRO A 294 14.64 -14.41 23.94
N ARG A 295 14.54 -15.73 23.77
CA ARG A 295 15.36 -16.50 22.80
C ARG A 295 15.11 -16.09 21.35
N ASP A 296 13.90 -15.65 21.03
CA ASP A 296 13.55 -15.21 19.67
C ASP A 296 14.16 -13.84 19.35
N GLN A 297 14.53 -13.06 20.38
CA GLN A 297 15.20 -11.76 20.17
C GLN A 297 16.55 -11.91 19.48
N ALA A 298 17.30 -12.97 19.77
CA ALA A 298 18.57 -13.23 19.09
C ALA A 298 18.41 -13.48 17.59
N ARG A 299 17.25 -14.00 17.15
CA ARG A 299 16.94 -14.22 15.74
C ARG A 299 16.57 -12.94 14.99
N LEU A 300 16.23 -11.86 15.71
CA LEU A 300 15.88 -10.59 15.09
C LEU A 300 17.05 -9.96 14.33
N PHE A 301 18.28 -10.23 14.74
CA PHE A 301 19.48 -9.79 14.03
C PHE A 301 19.67 -10.47 12.66
N MET A 302 18.90 -11.53 12.35
CA MET A 302 18.93 -12.23 11.07
C MET A 302 17.78 -11.82 10.14
N LEU A 303 16.95 -10.86 10.53
CA LEU A 303 15.86 -10.41 9.66
C LEU A 303 16.43 -9.77 8.38
N PRO A 304 15.68 -9.75 7.27
CA PRO A 304 16.11 -9.07 6.06
C PRO A 304 16.08 -7.53 6.22
N SER A 305 16.85 -6.83 5.39
CA SER A 305 16.81 -5.37 5.31
C SER A 305 15.70 -4.93 4.36
N LEU A 306 14.50 -4.73 4.91
CA LEU A 306 13.32 -4.36 4.12
C LEU A 306 13.47 -2.96 3.51
N LYS A 307 13.13 -2.82 2.23
CA LYS A 307 12.98 -1.52 1.54
C LYS A 307 11.56 -0.98 1.66
N THR A 308 10.56 -1.85 1.58
CA THR A 308 9.15 -1.48 1.70
C THR A 308 8.47 -2.33 2.76
N LEU A 309 7.87 -1.67 3.75
CA LEU A 309 7.05 -2.31 4.76
C LEU A 309 5.62 -1.77 4.69
N THR A 310 4.68 -2.66 4.40
CA THR A 310 3.24 -2.40 4.44
C THR A 310 2.61 -3.22 5.55
N VAL A 311 1.97 -2.53 6.49
CA VAL A 311 1.29 -3.14 7.63
C VAL A 311 -0.18 -2.81 7.54
N ARG A 312 -1.01 -3.85 7.60
CA ARG A 312 -2.46 -3.76 7.59
C ARG A 312 -3.01 -4.07 8.97
N SER A 313 -3.66 -3.10 9.58
CA SER A 313 -4.33 -3.22 10.87
C SER A 313 -5.84 -3.38 10.65
N ASN A 314 -6.49 -4.16 11.51
CA ASN A 314 -7.94 -4.23 11.54
C ASN A 314 -8.44 -3.45 12.78
N SER A 315 -9.21 -2.39 12.55
CA SER A 315 -9.56 -1.44 13.63
C SER A 315 -10.32 -2.09 14.79
N ARG A 316 -10.98 -3.24 14.54
CA ARG A 316 -11.80 -3.95 15.52
C ARG A 316 -10.98 -4.67 16.59
N ILE A 317 -9.81 -5.21 16.26
CA ILE A 317 -9.01 -6.01 17.21
C ILE A 317 -7.92 -5.13 17.85
N ASP A 318 -7.45 -4.12 17.14
CA ASP A 318 -6.33 -3.28 17.57
C ASP A 318 -6.71 -2.20 18.60
N ALA A 319 -8.00 -1.98 18.84
CA ALA A 319 -8.49 -1.09 19.89
C ALA A 319 -8.00 -1.47 21.30
N PHE A 320 -7.57 -2.73 21.51
CA PHE A 320 -7.20 -3.22 22.83
C PHE A 320 -5.74 -2.95 23.21
N ASP A 321 -4.81 -2.80 22.25
CA ASP A 321 -3.41 -2.51 22.56
C ASP A 321 -2.60 -1.99 21.34
N PRO A 322 -2.75 -0.70 20.97
CA PRO A 322 -2.02 -0.14 19.83
C PRO A 322 -0.50 -0.14 20.04
N LEU A 323 -0.01 -0.16 21.28
CA LEU A 323 1.43 -0.19 21.55
C LEU A 323 2.06 -1.48 21.04
N LYS A 324 1.39 -2.62 21.20
CA LYS A 324 1.88 -3.90 20.66
C LYS A 324 2.01 -3.91 19.14
N LEU A 325 1.14 -3.19 18.42
CA LEU A 325 1.26 -3.02 16.97
C LEU A 325 2.58 -2.31 16.66
N TYR A 326 2.82 -1.13 17.24
CA TYR A 326 4.03 -0.36 16.97
C TYR A 326 5.31 -1.06 17.45
N ASP A 327 5.27 -1.76 18.59
CA ASP A 327 6.38 -2.61 19.04
C ASP A 327 6.69 -3.69 18.01
N TRP A 328 5.67 -4.37 17.48
CA TRP A 328 5.86 -5.37 16.44
C TRP A 328 6.40 -4.77 15.13
N ILE A 329 5.91 -3.61 14.71
CA ILE A 329 6.44 -2.90 13.52
C ILE A 329 7.92 -2.57 13.70
N ARG A 330 8.35 -2.12 14.89
CA ARG A 330 9.77 -1.88 15.17
C ARG A 330 10.63 -3.13 15.00
N LEU A 331 10.10 -4.30 15.38
CA LEU A 331 10.81 -5.57 15.18
C LEU A 331 10.95 -5.92 13.69
N LEU A 332 9.93 -5.65 12.88
CA LEU A 332 10.01 -5.86 11.42
C LEU A 332 10.97 -4.88 10.73
N ALA A 333 11.10 -3.67 11.27
CA ALA A 333 11.95 -2.60 10.76
C ALA A 333 13.24 -2.44 11.59
N SER A 334 13.78 -3.53 12.15
CA SER A 334 14.97 -3.46 13.00
C SER A 334 16.26 -3.20 12.22
N ASN A 335 16.27 -3.50 10.92
CA ASN A 335 17.44 -3.35 10.05
C ASN A 335 17.33 -2.09 9.19
N GLU A 336 18.45 -1.39 9.04
CA GLU A 336 18.54 -0.18 8.24
C GLU A 336 18.15 -0.41 6.75
N GLY A 337 17.78 0.67 6.07
CA GLY A 337 17.49 0.63 4.62
C GLY A 337 16.02 0.75 4.24
N LEU A 338 15.11 0.90 5.22
CA LEU A 338 13.69 1.12 4.94
C LEU A 338 13.48 2.42 4.15
N GLN A 339 12.86 2.31 2.97
CA GLN A 339 12.61 3.42 2.05
C GLN A 339 11.13 3.84 2.03
N ALA A 340 10.22 2.89 2.24
CA ALA A 340 8.79 3.13 2.24
C ALA A 340 8.12 2.42 3.42
N PHE A 341 7.40 3.19 4.24
CA PHE A 341 6.55 2.69 5.30
C PHE A 341 5.09 3.00 4.97
N LYS A 342 4.24 1.97 5.03
CA LYS A 342 2.79 2.08 4.81
C LYS A 342 2.03 1.44 5.97
N LEU A 343 1.09 2.17 6.55
CA LEU A 343 0.17 1.70 7.56
C LEU A 343 -1.26 1.91 7.05
N HIS A 344 -1.92 0.80 6.71
CA HIS A 344 -3.34 0.80 6.34
C HIS A 344 -4.14 0.27 7.51
N ALA A 345 -5.20 0.95 7.93
CA ALA A 345 -6.17 0.39 8.85
C ALA A 345 -7.53 0.32 8.16
N PHE A 346 -8.15 -0.84 8.24
CA PHE A 346 -9.51 -1.01 7.75
C PHE A 346 -10.46 -0.64 8.87
N SER A 347 -11.14 0.50 8.73
CA SER A 347 -12.28 0.82 9.56
C SER A 347 -13.50 0.09 9.00
N LEU A 348 -13.92 -0.99 9.67
CA LEU A 348 -15.26 -1.54 9.45
C LEU A 348 -16.23 -0.61 10.17
N SER A 349 -16.72 0.41 9.48
CA SER A 349 -17.89 1.16 9.93
C SER A 349 -19.08 0.20 9.88
N LEU A 350 -19.30 -0.54 10.97
CA LEU A 350 -20.59 -1.20 11.16
C LEU A 350 -21.64 -0.09 11.12
N PRO A 351 -22.66 -0.18 10.25
CA PRO A 351 -23.77 0.76 10.33
C PRO A 351 -24.26 0.75 11.78
N PRO A 352 -24.52 1.91 12.40
CA PRO A 352 -25.03 1.95 13.76
C PRO A 352 -26.24 1.03 13.78
N THR A 353 -26.10 -0.12 14.45
CA THR A 353 -27.14 -1.13 14.47
C THR A 353 -28.39 -0.44 14.98
N SER A 354 -29.44 -0.44 14.16
CA SER A 354 -30.78 0.05 14.50
C SER A 354 -31.08 -0.28 15.96
N PRO A 355 -31.65 0.65 16.76
CA PRO A 355 -31.86 0.44 18.19
C PRO A 355 -32.52 -0.91 18.41
N ALA A 356 -31.81 -1.81 19.10
CA ALA A 356 -32.33 -3.13 19.42
C ALA A 356 -33.70 -2.98 20.12
N PRO A 357 -34.69 -3.83 19.79
CA PRO A 357 -35.98 -3.81 20.47
C PRO A 357 -35.75 -4.00 21.98
N SER A 358 -36.33 -3.08 22.75
CA SER A 358 -36.21 -2.97 24.20
C SER A 358 -36.57 -4.28 24.91
N PHE A 359 -35.56 -5.03 25.37
CA PHE A 359 -35.73 -5.99 26.45
C PHE A 359 -35.35 -5.32 27.76
N SER A 360 -36.35 -5.15 28.61
CA SER A 360 -36.27 -4.56 29.94
C SER A 360 -35.53 -5.50 30.91
N ALA A 361 -34.34 -5.08 31.36
CA ALA A 361 -33.77 -5.52 32.63
C ALA A 361 -32.96 -4.36 33.26
N PRO A 362 -33.01 -4.16 34.59
CA PRO A 362 -32.57 -2.93 35.22
C PRO A 362 -31.07 -2.97 35.51
N LYS A 363 -30.32 -1.98 35.03
CA LYS A 363 -29.00 -1.64 35.59
C LYS A 363 -28.93 -0.16 35.87
N SER A 364 -28.92 0.12 37.16
CA SER A 364 -28.45 1.35 37.80
C SER A 364 -27.00 1.64 37.40
N TYR A 365 -26.81 2.68 36.59
CA TYR A 365 -25.63 3.54 36.64
C TYR A 365 -26.12 4.98 36.54
N LEU A 366 -26.11 5.67 37.68
CA LEU A 366 -26.20 7.12 37.77
C LEU A 366 -24.87 7.69 37.26
N PHE A 367 -24.88 8.32 36.09
CA PHE A 367 -23.86 9.29 35.70
C PHE A 367 -24.57 10.63 35.50
N ILE A 368 -24.34 11.55 36.42
CA ILE A 368 -24.74 12.95 36.33
C ILE A 368 -23.60 13.70 35.63
N PRO A 369 -23.79 14.34 34.47
CA PRO A 369 -22.81 15.28 33.96
C PRO A 369 -23.11 16.67 34.55
N ASN A 370 -22.20 17.14 35.41
CA ASN A 370 -22.11 18.55 35.78
C ASN A 370 -21.25 19.31 34.76
N ALA A 371 -21.60 20.58 34.53
CA ALA A 371 -21.08 21.44 33.49
C ALA A 371 -19.61 21.85 33.72
N SER A 372 -18.68 21.28 32.94
CA SER A 372 -17.38 21.87 32.56
C SER A 372 -16.96 21.26 31.22
N SER A 373 -17.59 21.81 30.18
CA SER A 373 -17.67 21.29 28.82
C SER A 373 -16.47 21.71 27.97
N TYR A 374 -15.45 20.85 27.91
CA TYR A 374 -14.71 20.61 26.68
C TYR A 374 -14.81 19.10 26.44
N LYS A 375 -15.70 18.69 25.52
CA LYS A 375 -15.69 17.31 25.01
C LYS A 375 -14.34 17.11 24.33
N THR A 376 -13.42 16.41 24.99
CA THR A 376 -12.21 15.90 24.35
C THR A 376 -12.65 15.07 23.17
N PHE A 377 -12.48 15.59 21.95
CA PHE A 377 -12.77 14.87 20.72
C PHE A 377 -11.87 13.63 20.75
N SER A 378 -12.44 12.47 21.06
CA SER A 378 -11.68 11.24 21.21
C SER A 378 -11.50 10.64 19.83
N PHE A 379 -10.28 10.62 19.32
CA PHE A 379 -9.93 9.94 18.06
C PHE A 379 -10.40 8.47 18.02
N ARG A 380 -10.69 7.87 19.19
CA ARG A 380 -11.30 6.53 19.29
C ARG A 380 -12.66 6.43 18.60
N ASP A 381 -13.42 7.53 18.55
CA ASP A 381 -14.75 7.53 17.94
C ASP A 381 -14.68 7.41 16.41
N LEU A 382 -13.51 7.71 15.81
CA LEU A 382 -13.23 7.54 14.38
C LEU A 382 -12.65 6.14 14.07
N GLY A 383 -12.37 5.32 15.10
CA GLY A 383 -11.75 4.00 14.93
C GLY A 383 -10.31 4.04 14.41
N GLN A 384 -9.64 5.20 14.47
CA GLN A 384 -8.27 5.38 14.00
C GLN A 384 -7.28 5.32 15.18
N THR A 385 -6.13 4.70 14.93
CA THR A 385 -5.07 4.57 15.94
C THR A 385 -4.18 5.81 15.95
N LEU A 386 -3.89 6.40 17.11
CA LEU A 386 -2.90 7.48 17.20
C LEU A 386 -1.50 6.90 16.95
N VAL A 387 -0.74 7.47 16.02
CA VAL A 387 0.66 7.09 15.81
C VAL A 387 1.52 7.68 16.94
N PRO A 388 2.18 6.87 17.80
CA PRO A 388 2.96 7.39 18.89
C PRO A 388 4.19 8.13 18.37
N ARG A 389 4.44 9.33 18.89
CA ARG A 389 5.65 10.09 18.55
C ARG A 389 6.95 9.31 18.85
N GLY A 390 6.96 8.53 19.93
CA GLY A 390 8.09 7.66 20.26
C GLY A 390 8.42 6.67 19.13
N PHE A 391 7.40 6.09 18.49
CA PHE A 391 7.58 5.20 17.34
C PHE A 391 8.21 5.93 16.14
N ILE A 392 7.78 7.16 15.85
CA ILE A 392 8.38 7.98 14.78
C ILE A 392 9.87 8.21 15.04
N LEU A 393 10.21 8.59 16.28
CA LEU A 393 11.60 8.84 16.68
C LEU A 393 12.45 7.56 16.65
N ASP A 394 11.87 6.42 17.03
CA ASP A 394 12.58 5.13 16.96
C ASP A 394 12.86 4.73 15.50
N LEU A 395 11.91 4.91 14.58
CA LEU A 395 12.17 4.71 13.15
C LEU A 395 13.21 5.71 12.61
N ALA A 396 13.19 6.95 13.07
CA ALA A 396 14.16 7.96 12.65
C ALA A 396 15.59 7.59 13.02
N ARG A 397 15.79 6.98 14.20
CA ARG A 397 17.12 6.53 14.64
C ARG A 397 17.75 5.55 13.64
N LEU A 398 16.95 4.67 13.02
CA LEU A 398 17.44 3.63 12.11
C LEU A 398 17.32 4.00 10.63
N HIS A 399 16.37 4.86 10.26
CA HIS A 399 15.98 5.07 8.86
C HIS A 399 15.93 6.54 8.43
N SER A 400 16.45 7.48 9.23
CA SER A 400 16.53 8.90 8.87
C SER A 400 17.11 9.12 7.47
N ALA A 401 18.18 8.39 7.13
CA ALA A 401 18.88 8.53 5.85
C ALA A 401 18.21 7.79 4.67
N SER A 402 17.37 6.79 4.93
CA SER A 402 16.82 5.91 3.88
C SER A 402 15.34 6.17 3.57
N LEU A 403 14.55 6.62 4.56
CA LEU A 403 13.10 6.71 4.42
C LEU A 403 12.70 7.85 3.47
N ARG A 404 11.98 7.48 2.42
CA ARG A 404 11.52 8.38 1.34
C ARG A 404 10.01 8.50 1.26
N ARG A 405 9.27 7.56 1.82
CA ARG A 405 7.81 7.49 1.70
C ARG A 405 7.19 7.06 3.02
N TRP A 406 6.24 7.85 3.50
CA TRP A 406 5.42 7.59 4.68
C TRP A 406 3.96 7.67 4.30
N GLU A 407 3.21 6.57 4.39
CA GLU A 407 1.80 6.50 4.04
C GLU A 407 1.00 5.88 5.20
N ALA A 408 0.37 6.70 6.04
CA ALA A 408 -0.38 6.26 7.21
C ALA A 408 -1.80 6.85 7.30
N ALA A 409 -2.33 7.44 6.22
CA ALA A 409 -3.62 8.13 6.22
C ALA A 409 -4.82 7.26 6.60
N GLU A 410 -4.81 6.00 6.18
CA GLU A 410 -5.86 5.05 6.54
C GLU A 410 -5.61 4.42 7.91
N GLY A 411 -4.32 4.31 8.29
CA GLY A 411 -3.81 3.55 9.42
C GLY A 411 -3.85 4.24 10.77
N GLY A 412 -3.66 5.56 10.78
CA GLY A 412 -3.59 6.28 12.02
C GLY A 412 -3.61 7.80 11.88
N VAL A 413 -3.96 8.45 12.99
CA VAL A 413 -3.98 9.91 13.09
C VAL A 413 -2.70 10.39 13.74
N MET A 414 -2.24 11.54 13.29
CA MET A 414 -1.07 12.25 13.79
C MET A 414 -1.48 13.66 14.23
N MET A 415 -0.76 14.22 15.19
CA MET A 415 -0.84 15.66 15.45
C MET A 415 0.05 16.41 14.45
N ILE A 416 -0.22 17.70 14.22
CA ILE A 416 0.61 18.50 13.31
C ILE A 416 2.08 18.57 13.78
N SER A 417 2.33 18.51 15.09
CA SER A 417 3.69 18.41 15.65
C SER A 417 4.40 17.11 15.29
N ASP A 418 3.66 16.03 15.05
CA ASP A 418 4.23 14.76 14.62
C ASP A 418 4.58 14.79 13.13
N VAL A 419 3.81 15.53 12.32
CA VAL A 419 4.17 15.84 10.92
C VAL A 419 5.46 16.66 10.86
N GLU A 420 5.59 17.70 11.70
CA GLU A 420 6.86 18.45 11.81
C GLU A 420 8.01 17.52 12.21
N CYS A 421 7.77 16.62 13.17
CA CYS A 421 8.74 15.63 13.60
C CYS A 421 9.19 14.74 12.43
N LEU A 422 8.28 14.24 11.59
CA LEU A 422 8.61 13.45 10.39
C LEU A 422 9.48 14.25 9.43
N CYS A 423 9.07 15.46 9.09
CA CYS A 423 9.76 16.32 8.13
C CYS A 423 11.18 16.69 8.58
N VAL A 424 11.41 16.84 9.88
CA VAL A 424 12.75 17.08 10.45
C VAL A 424 13.57 15.80 10.53
N SER A 425 12.95 14.68 10.90
CA SER A 425 13.67 13.43 11.21
C SER A 425 14.05 12.61 9.97
N PHE A 426 13.38 12.83 8.84
CA PHE A 426 13.58 12.10 7.59
C PHE A 426 13.94 13.05 6.44
N PRO A 427 15.19 13.51 6.34
CA PRO A 427 15.61 14.47 5.31
C PRO A 427 15.41 14.00 3.87
N GLN A 428 15.31 12.68 3.64
CA GLN A 428 15.06 12.09 2.32
C GLN A 428 13.57 11.90 2.00
N LEU A 429 12.66 12.35 2.86
CA LEU A 429 11.21 12.18 2.70
C LEU A 429 10.70 12.91 1.44
N LYS A 430 10.13 12.14 0.51
CA LYS A 430 9.53 12.62 -0.76
C LYS A 430 8.02 12.55 -0.77
N VAL A 431 7.44 11.53 -0.14
CA VAL A 431 6.00 11.31 -0.09
C VAL A 431 5.56 11.24 1.36
N LEU A 432 4.64 12.11 1.74
CA LEU A 432 3.97 12.08 3.03
C LEU A 432 2.46 12.01 2.81
N ASP A 433 1.84 10.93 3.27
CA ASP A 433 0.40 10.72 3.26
C ASP A 433 -0.07 10.34 4.68
N CYS A 434 -0.85 11.18 5.34
CA CYS A 434 -1.28 10.93 6.73
C CYS A 434 -2.60 11.62 7.07
N ALA A 435 -3.29 11.10 8.10
CA ALA A 435 -4.43 11.77 8.71
C ALA A 435 -3.92 12.66 9.84
N VAL A 436 -4.40 13.92 9.87
CA VAL A 436 -3.87 14.93 10.79
C VAL A 436 -4.98 15.79 11.38
N GLY A 437 -4.89 16.04 12.69
CA GLY A 437 -5.70 17.05 13.37
C GLY A 437 -5.08 18.44 13.18
N LEU A 438 -5.84 19.40 12.66
CA LEU A 438 -5.36 20.75 12.35
C LEU A 438 -6.29 21.84 12.87
N GLU A 439 -5.69 22.91 13.42
CA GLU A 439 -6.41 24.13 13.83
C GLU A 439 -6.42 25.18 12.70
N ASP A 440 -5.35 25.29 11.92
CA ASP A 440 -5.16 26.30 10.87
C ASP A 440 -4.22 25.82 9.74
N VAL A 441 -4.21 26.56 8.62
CA VAL A 441 -3.40 26.25 7.43
C VAL A 441 -1.93 26.62 7.59
N ASP A 442 -1.61 27.69 8.33
CA ASP A 442 -0.22 28.14 8.54
C ASP A 442 0.58 27.09 9.33
N SER A 443 -0.08 26.34 10.20
CA SER A 443 0.48 25.18 10.89
C SER A 443 1.01 24.11 9.93
N ILE A 444 0.39 23.92 8.76
CA ILE A 444 0.88 23.00 7.72
C ILE A 444 2.22 23.51 7.19
N TYR A 445 2.29 24.79 6.85
CA TYR A 445 3.50 25.43 6.34
C TYR A 445 4.67 25.25 7.33
N HIS A 446 4.42 25.53 8.62
CA HIS A 446 5.43 25.40 9.65
C HIS A 446 5.91 23.96 9.84
N ALA A 447 5.01 22.98 9.74
CA ALA A 447 5.36 21.58 9.90
C ALA A 447 6.25 21.06 8.76
N ILE A 448 5.99 21.47 7.51
CA ILE A 448 6.70 20.92 6.35
C ILE A 448 7.97 21.68 5.95
N ARG A 449 8.26 22.84 6.54
CA ARG A 449 9.36 23.73 6.12
C ARG A 449 10.75 23.08 6.05
N SER A 450 10.98 22.01 6.82
CA SER A 450 12.26 21.28 6.87
C SER A 450 12.35 20.16 5.82
N ALA A 451 11.24 19.81 5.14
CA ALA A 451 11.18 18.71 4.19
C ALA A 451 11.50 19.16 2.76
N HIS A 452 12.77 19.52 2.51
CA HIS A 452 13.21 20.07 1.22
C HIS A 452 13.04 19.10 0.03
N ASN A 453 12.99 17.78 0.30
CA ASN A 453 12.83 16.76 -0.73
C ASN A 453 11.36 16.34 -0.95
N LEU A 454 10.41 16.94 -0.24
CA LEU A 454 9.00 16.57 -0.31
C LEU A 454 8.41 16.92 -1.67
N THR A 455 7.95 15.92 -2.41
CA THR A 455 7.30 16.08 -3.72
C THR A 455 5.79 15.96 -3.64
N THR A 456 5.30 15.14 -2.70
CA THR A 456 3.88 14.81 -2.54
C THR A 456 3.48 14.90 -1.08
N LEU A 457 2.45 15.70 -0.80
CA LEU A 457 1.84 15.86 0.53
C LEU A 457 0.35 15.53 0.44
N LYS A 458 -0.11 14.49 1.10
CA LYS A 458 -1.53 14.14 1.21
C LYS A 458 -1.94 14.16 2.68
N LEU A 459 -2.86 15.06 3.02
CA LEU A 459 -3.34 15.27 4.37
C LEU A 459 -4.85 14.99 4.43
N HIS A 460 -5.20 13.96 5.18
CA HIS A 460 -6.58 13.67 5.55
C HIS A 460 -6.91 14.51 6.80
N ILE A 461 -7.34 15.75 6.57
CA ILE A 461 -7.49 16.76 7.62
C ILE A 461 -8.77 16.53 8.43
N HIS A 462 -8.60 16.48 9.74
CA HIS A 462 -9.66 16.67 10.72
C HIS A 462 -9.53 18.07 11.32
N TRP A 463 -10.39 19.00 10.89
CA TRP A 463 -10.39 20.37 11.39
C TRP A 463 -10.86 20.41 12.83
N LEU A 464 -9.98 20.87 13.72
CA LEU A 464 -10.29 21.12 15.12
C LEU A 464 -10.83 22.56 15.24
N PRO A 465 -11.87 22.80 16.05
CA PRO A 465 -12.34 24.16 16.30
C PRO A 465 -11.21 24.96 16.95
N SER A 466 -10.84 26.10 16.36
CA SER A 466 -9.78 26.95 16.89
C SER A 466 -10.11 27.33 18.33
N SER A 467 -9.36 26.79 19.30
CA SER A 467 -9.51 27.20 20.68
C SER A 467 -8.99 28.63 20.79
N SER A 468 -9.88 29.59 21.01
CA SER A 468 -9.59 31.03 20.85
C SER A 468 -8.58 31.61 21.86
N THR A 469 -7.87 30.80 22.66
CA THR A 469 -7.10 31.31 23.80
C THR A 469 -5.80 30.58 24.18
N VAL A 470 -5.37 29.50 23.52
CA VAL A 470 -4.11 28.82 23.90
C VAL A 470 -3.08 28.93 22.78
N LYS A 471 -2.15 29.89 22.91
CA LYS A 471 -0.95 29.94 22.05
C LYS A 471 -0.06 28.75 22.39
N TRP A 472 -0.13 27.70 21.58
CA TRP A 472 0.82 26.59 21.61
C TRP A 472 2.21 27.08 21.18
N ARG A 473 3.03 27.52 22.14
CA ARG A 473 4.47 27.64 21.91
C ARG A 473 5.07 26.26 22.07
N SER A 474 5.47 25.65 20.96
CA SER A 474 6.28 24.44 20.96
C SER A 474 7.60 24.72 21.70
N PRO A 475 7.88 24.11 22.86
CA PRO A 475 9.14 24.35 23.58
C PRO A 475 10.28 23.63 22.84
N HIS A 476 11.32 24.37 22.46
CA HIS A 476 12.68 23.93 22.09
C HIS A 476 12.83 22.55 21.39
N PHE A 477 12.92 22.55 20.06
CA PHE A 477 13.22 21.35 19.24
C PHE A 477 14.57 21.39 18.49
N ALA A 478 15.51 22.25 18.88
CA ALA A 478 16.82 22.33 18.20
C ALA A 478 17.85 21.29 18.66
N ASP A 479 17.62 20.54 19.74
CA ASP A 479 18.71 19.84 20.46
C ASP A 479 18.88 18.34 20.09
N VAL A 480 17.94 17.75 19.34
CA VAL A 480 18.04 16.32 18.94
C VAL A 480 18.73 16.12 17.59
N ALA A 481 18.66 17.11 16.69
CA ALA A 481 19.28 17.03 15.36
C ALA A 481 20.78 17.41 15.35
N SER A 482 21.33 17.88 16.47
CA SER A 482 22.73 18.36 16.57
C SER A 482 23.72 17.31 17.10
N ARG A 483 23.25 16.13 17.55
CA ARG A 483 24.15 15.05 18.00
C ARG A 483 24.81 14.39 16.79
N LYS A 484 25.96 14.92 16.38
CA LYS A 484 26.92 14.23 15.51
C LYS A 484 27.26 12.88 16.15
N HIS A 485 27.17 11.81 15.35
CA HIS A 485 27.69 10.50 15.74
C HIS A 485 29.18 10.62 16.10
N PRO A 486 29.65 10.09 17.24
CA PRO A 486 31.07 9.97 17.48
C PRO A 486 31.65 8.97 16.46
N SER A 487 32.65 9.40 15.70
CA SER A 487 33.48 8.50 14.89
C SER A 487 34.23 7.57 15.85
N LEU A 488 33.99 6.27 15.72
CA LEU A 488 34.79 5.24 16.39
C LEU A 488 36.10 5.07 15.62
N ASP A 489 37.07 5.94 15.90
CA ASP A 489 38.49 5.64 15.68
C ASP A 489 39.04 5.12 17.02
N VAL A 490 39.02 3.80 17.18
CA VAL A 490 39.70 3.12 18.30
C VAL A 490 41.08 2.73 17.82
N ASP A 491 42.05 3.50 18.28
CA ASP A 491 43.48 3.25 18.15
C ASP A 491 43.87 2.12 19.12
N TRP A 492 44.31 0.98 18.59
CA TRP A 492 44.83 -0.13 19.38
C TRP A 492 46.33 0.09 19.57
N ASN A 493 46.71 0.71 20.69
CA ASN A 493 48.09 0.63 21.16
C ASN A 493 48.26 -0.62 22.01
N GLU A 494 49.11 -1.51 21.50
CA GLU A 494 49.83 -2.54 22.24
C GLU A 494 50.79 -1.85 23.22
N ASP A 495 50.72 -2.20 24.50
CA ASP A 495 51.85 -2.07 25.40
C ASP A 495 51.87 -3.33 26.29
N GLU A 496 52.98 -4.04 26.16
CA GLU A 496 53.47 -5.11 27.03
C GLU A 496 53.90 -4.50 28.39
N ASP A 497 53.77 -5.27 29.48
CA ASP A 497 54.86 -5.50 30.45
C ASP A 497 54.37 -6.31 31.67
N GLU A 498 54.97 -7.50 31.75
CA GLU A 498 55.59 -8.26 32.85
C GLU A 498 55.12 -8.14 34.34
N ASP A 499 54.90 -9.34 34.89
CA ASP A 499 55.34 -9.91 36.19
C ASP A 499 55.03 -9.24 37.55
N GLU A 500 54.34 -9.99 38.43
CA GLU A 500 54.94 -10.53 39.67
C GLU A 500 53.98 -11.46 40.46
N ASP A 501 54.59 -12.46 41.11
CA ASP A 501 54.02 -13.58 41.86
C ASP A 501 53.38 -13.24 43.23
N VAL A 502 52.71 -14.25 43.79
CA VAL A 502 52.68 -14.67 45.22
C VAL A 502 51.32 -14.67 45.96
N SER A 503 50.85 -15.91 46.18
CA SER A 503 50.17 -16.47 47.38
C SER A 503 48.65 -16.33 47.63
N SER A 504 47.99 -17.49 47.51
CA SER A 504 47.16 -18.24 48.48
C SER A 504 46.25 -17.54 49.52
N HIS A 505 45.12 -18.23 49.77
CA HIS A 505 44.07 -18.05 50.79
C HIS A 505 42.98 -17.08 50.34
N GLY A 506 41.68 -17.35 50.40
CA GLY A 506 40.88 -18.35 51.08
C GLY A 506 39.54 -17.69 51.43
N ASN A 507 38.43 -18.38 51.19
CA ASN A 507 37.10 -18.16 51.77
C ASN A 507 36.24 -16.94 51.36
N SER A 508 35.02 -17.29 50.90
CA SER A 508 33.75 -16.98 51.57
C SER A 508 33.04 -15.63 51.34
N LEU A 509 31.85 -15.78 50.74
CA LEU A 509 30.57 -15.10 50.99
C LEU A 509 30.36 -13.61 50.61
N ASP A 510 29.09 -13.38 50.27
CA ASP A 510 28.31 -12.14 50.19
C ASP A 510 28.38 -11.26 48.93
N ILE A 511 27.49 -11.59 47.99
CA ILE A 511 26.92 -10.62 47.04
C ILE A 511 25.93 -9.75 47.83
N ARG A 512 26.34 -8.52 48.13
CA ARG A 512 25.50 -7.47 48.70
C ARG A 512 25.25 -6.38 47.67
N ASP A 513 23.99 -5.95 47.64
CA ASP A 513 23.42 -4.84 46.89
C ASP A 513 24.30 -3.58 46.88
N SER A 514 24.30 -2.90 45.73
CA SER A 514 24.69 -1.49 45.65
C SER A 514 23.76 -0.73 44.70
N ASN A 515 22.59 -0.39 45.23
CA ASN A 515 21.83 0.80 44.87
C ASN A 515 22.48 2.02 45.55
N ARG A 516 23.00 2.99 44.79
CA ARG A 516 23.22 4.35 45.27
C ARG A 516 22.86 5.40 44.22
N ASN A 517 21.70 6.01 44.46
CA ASN A 517 21.40 7.45 44.43
C ASN A 517 22.41 8.39 43.76
N LEU A 518 21.93 9.13 42.76
CA LEU A 518 22.38 10.48 42.44
C LEU A 518 21.16 11.41 42.42
N ASN A 519 21.07 12.23 43.46
CA ASN A 519 20.22 13.41 43.54
C ASN A 519 21.10 14.57 44.01
N LEU A 520 20.76 15.76 43.52
CA LEU A 520 21.25 17.10 43.89
C LEU A 520 22.54 17.57 43.21
N LEU A 521 22.37 18.48 42.24
CA LEU A 521 22.89 19.84 42.35
C LEU A 521 22.02 20.80 41.52
N HIS A 522 21.16 21.52 42.23
CA HIS A 522 20.57 22.79 41.80
C HIS A 522 21.69 23.82 41.72
N ARG A 523 21.89 24.47 40.57
CA ARG A 523 22.55 25.78 40.54
C ARG A 523 21.82 26.71 39.58
N SER A 524 21.00 27.55 40.20
CA SER A 524 20.37 28.72 39.63
C SER A 524 21.42 29.82 39.43
N SER A 525 21.48 30.41 38.24
CA SER A 525 22.12 31.70 38.03
C SER A 525 21.16 32.57 37.22
N ASN A 526 20.42 33.40 37.96
CA ASN A 526 19.78 34.59 37.43
C ASN A 526 20.86 35.55 36.91
N ASN A 527 20.75 35.99 35.67
CA ASN A 527 21.31 37.27 35.27
C ASN A 527 20.31 38.00 34.38
N THR A 528 19.63 38.95 35.02
CA THR A 528 18.84 40.01 34.41
C THR A 528 19.80 41.09 33.94
N ASP A 529 19.85 41.35 32.63
CA ASP A 529 20.28 42.66 32.13
C ASP A 529 19.37 43.08 30.97
N GLY A 530 18.75 44.23 31.19
CA GLY A 530 17.77 44.83 30.31
C GLY A 530 18.41 45.72 29.26
N TYR A 531 17.86 45.67 28.05
CA TYR A 531 17.87 46.78 27.11
C TYR A 531 16.49 46.85 26.43
N SER A 532 15.63 47.73 26.95
CA SER A 532 14.43 48.19 26.24
C SER A 532 14.86 49.18 25.16
N THR A 533 14.67 48.82 23.89
CA THR A 533 14.72 49.77 22.78
C THR A 533 13.33 49.88 22.18
N THR A 534 12.55 50.86 22.65
CA THR A 534 11.26 51.24 22.09
C THR A 534 11.46 52.05 20.81
N ARG A 535 11.42 51.38 19.65
CA ARG A 535 11.30 52.05 18.34
C ARG A 535 9.82 52.21 18.00
N ARG A 536 9.31 53.45 18.10
CA ARG A 536 8.00 53.85 17.55
C ARG A 536 8.04 53.69 16.02
N PHE A 537 7.22 52.78 15.50
CA PHE A 537 6.87 52.78 14.08
C PHE A 537 5.57 53.56 13.88
N HIS A 538 5.60 54.48 12.92
CA HIS A 538 4.45 55.20 12.41
C HIS A 538 3.48 54.20 11.76
N GLU A 539 2.25 54.14 12.27
CA GLU A 539 1.13 53.49 11.60
C GLU A 539 0.67 54.37 10.43
N GLY A 540 0.95 53.92 9.20
CA GLY A 540 0.22 54.35 8.00
C GLY A 540 -0.95 53.39 7.75
N PRO A 541 -2.03 53.86 7.08
CA PRO A 541 -3.22 53.06 6.86
C PRO A 541 -2.91 51.90 5.91
N SER A 542 -2.77 50.70 6.47
CA SER A 542 -2.54 49.48 5.72
C SER A 542 -3.87 49.00 5.13
N ASN A 543 -3.92 49.02 3.81
CA ASN A 543 -4.93 48.32 3.02
C ASN A 543 -4.63 46.81 3.11
N VAL A 544 -4.95 46.22 4.26
CA VAL A 544 -4.74 44.80 4.52
C VAL A 544 -5.82 44.03 3.76
N GLN A 545 -5.43 43.41 2.63
CA GLN A 545 -6.25 42.39 1.99
C GLN A 545 -6.65 41.33 3.03
N PRO A 546 -7.92 40.90 3.07
CA PRO A 546 -8.38 39.89 4.01
C PRO A 546 -7.50 38.64 3.88
N ARG A 547 -6.94 38.18 5.01
CA ARG A 547 -6.07 36.99 5.03
C ARG A 547 -6.86 35.79 4.47
N PRO A 548 -6.29 35.04 3.51
CA PRO A 548 -6.89 33.78 3.06
C PRO A 548 -7.10 32.85 4.27
N GLY A 549 -8.28 32.23 4.38
CA GLY A 549 -8.54 31.18 5.38
C GLY A 549 -9.70 31.40 6.38
N GLN A 550 -10.42 32.53 6.38
CA GLN A 550 -11.47 32.80 7.40
C GLN A 550 -12.65 31.80 7.45
N ASN A 551 -12.85 30.98 6.40
CA ASN A 551 -13.90 29.95 6.38
C ASN A 551 -13.37 28.53 6.63
N GLY A 552 -12.11 28.35 7.03
CA GLY A 552 -11.53 27.02 7.31
C GLY A 552 -11.46 26.10 6.08
N LYS A 553 -11.52 26.64 4.87
CA LYS A 553 -11.40 25.87 3.62
C LYS A 553 -10.03 26.10 3.01
N PHE A 554 -9.32 24.99 2.75
CA PHE A 554 -8.07 24.98 2.00
C PHE A 554 -8.33 25.28 0.52
N THR A 555 -7.63 26.26 -0.05
CA THR A 555 -7.84 26.76 -1.42
C THR A 555 -6.65 26.48 -2.33
N ALA A 556 -6.82 26.71 -3.64
CA ALA A 556 -5.72 26.63 -4.61
C ALA A 556 -4.61 27.67 -4.35
N ALA A 557 -4.95 28.83 -3.77
CA ALA A 557 -3.98 29.84 -3.37
C ALA A 557 -3.12 29.35 -2.20
N ASP A 558 -3.73 28.68 -1.22
CA ASP A 558 -3.00 28.05 -0.11
C ASP A 558 -2.08 26.94 -0.61
N ALA A 559 -2.58 26.08 -1.52
CA ALA A 559 -1.78 25.05 -2.17
C ALA A 559 -0.58 25.66 -2.93
N ARG A 560 -0.78 26.74 -3.69
CA ARG A 560 0.28 27.46 -4.40
C ARG A 560 1.32 28.02 -3.43
N SER A 561 0.88 28.64 -2.34
CA SER A 561 1.75 29.17 -1.29
C SER A 561 2.62 28.06 -0.68
N LEU A 562 2.03 26.90 -0.36
CA LEU A 562 2.76 25.74 0.16
C LEU A 562 3.72 25.14 -0.88
N MET A 563 3.33 25.02 -2.15
CA MET A 563 4.20 24.50 -3.20
C MET A 563 5.41 25.41 -3.47
N LEU A 564 5.26 26.71 -3.24
CA LEU A 564 6.29 27.75 -3.40
C LEU A 564 6.88 28.23 -2.06
N HIS A 565 6.74 27.44 -0.98
CA HIS A 565 7.17 27.85 0.38
C HIS A 565 8.68 28.15 0.47
N THR A 566 9.48 27.54 -0.40
CA THR A 566 10.91 27.81 -0.58
C THR A 566 11.21 27.85 -2.07
N GLU A 567 12.25 28.60 -2.47
CA GLU A 567 12.73 28.64 -3.86
C GLU A 567 13.14 27.26 -4.39
N LYS A 568 13.56 26.36 -3.48
CA LYS A 568 14.00 24.99 -3.77
C LYS A 568 12.91 23.95 -3.56
N SER A 569 11.68 24.36 -3.29
CA SER A 569 10.58 23.45 -3.01
C SER A 569 10.32 22.52 -4.19
N LEU A 570 10.35 21.22 -3.93
CA LEU A 570 10.00 20.17 -4.89
C LEU A 570 8.53 19.75 -4.79
N LEU A 571 7.74 20.37 -3.91
CA LEU A 571 6.36 20.00 -3.66
C LEU A 571 5.49 20.34 -4.88
N ARG A 572 4.90 19.33 -5.53
CA ARG A 572 4.08 19.49 -6.74
C ARG A 572 2.68 18.91 -6.61
N THR A 573 2.44 18.06 -5.61
CA THR A 573 1.13 17.46 -5.38
C THR A 573 0.72 17.66 -3.93
N ILE A 574 -0.45 18.27 -3.72
CA ILE A 574 -1.06 18.46 -2.39
C ILE A 574 -2.47 17.86 -2.40
N GLY A 575 -2.72 16.84 -1.58
CA GLY A 575 -4.07 16.34 -1.30
C GLY A 575 -4.56 16.87 0.04
N VAL A 576 -5.71 17.55 0.09
CA VAL A 576 -6.31 18.03 1.34
C VAL A 576 -7.81 17.79 1.32
N GLY A 577 -8.32 17.03 2.30
CA GLY A 577 -9.76 16.81 2.46
C GLY A 577 -10.43 16.15 1.25
N GLY A 578 -9.71 15.28 0.53
CA GLY A 578 -10.17 14.61 -0.69
C GLY A 578 -10.03 15.42 -1.97
N ILE A 579 -9.55 16.67 -1.91
CA ILE A 579 -9.24 17.48 -3.10
C ILE A 579 -7.75 17.35 -3.39
N LEU A 580 -7.41 16.96 -4.62
CA LEU A 580 -6.03 16.92 -5.11
C LEU A 580 -5.70 18.19 -5.89
N TYR A 581 -4.62 18.85 -5.50
CA TYR A 581 -4.02 20.01 -6.13
C TYR A 581 -2.70 19.60 -6.78
N GLN A 582 -2.49 19.99 -8.04
CA GLN A 582 -1.25 19.76 -8.77
C GLN A 582 -0.67 21.09 -9.28
N GLY A 583 0.60 21.33 -8.99
CA GLY A 583 1.33 22.51 -9.43
C GLY A 583 2.23 22.18 -10.62
N LEU A 584 2.13 22.98 -11.68
CA LEU A 584 2.90 22.85 -12.91
C LEU A 584 3.39 24.22 -13.37
N TRP A 585 4.59 24.25 -13.95
CA TRP A 585 5.10 25.42 -14.65
C TRP A 585 4.55 25.42 -16.08
N VAL A 586 3.87 26.49 -16.45
CA VAL A 586 3.25 26.66 -17.78
C VAL A 586 3.85 27.90 -18.43
N VAL A 587 4.15 27.82 -19.72
CA VAL A 587 4.55 29.00 -20.50
C VAL A 587 3.27 29.79 -20.81
N SER A 588 3.21 31.01 -20.31
CA SER A 588 2.10 31.94 -20.58
C SER A 588 2.18 32.48 -22.01
N ASN A 589 1.11 33.12 -22.48
CA ASN A 589 1.04 33.74 -23.81
C ASN A 589 2.12 34.81 -24.06
N HIS A 590 2.81 35.27 -23.01
CA HIS A 590 3.86 36.28 -23.07
C HIS A 590 5.27 35.70 -22.98
N GLU A 591 5.44 34.39 -23.17
CA GLU A 591 6.71 33.66 -23.00
C GLU A 591 7.23 33.61 -21.55
N ASP A 592 6.55 34.25 -20.60
CA ASP A 592 6.84 34.13 -19.17
C ASP A 592 6.39 32.76 -18.62
N VAL A 593 7.20 32.18 -17.74
CA VAL A 593 6.90 30.91 -17.07
C VAL A 593 6.13 31.17 -15.78
N GLU A 594 4.87 30.75 -15.73
CA GLU A 594 3.98 30.90 -14.57
C GLU A 594 3.75 29.57 -13.85
N PHE A 595 3.75 29.60 -12.52
CA PHE A 595 3.37 28.44 -11.71
C PHE A 595 1.85 28.41 -11.49
N VAL A 596 1.18 27.45 -12.15
CA VAL A 596 -0.26 27.26 -12.12
C VAL A 596 -0.62 26.06 -11.26
N VAL A 597 -1.64 26.20 -10.42
CA VAL A 597 -2.18 25.11 -9.61
C VAL A 597 -3.56 24.71 -10.12
N THR A 598 -3.72 23.44 -10.48
CA THR A 598 -5.01 22.84 -10.87
C THR A 598 -5.56 22.02 -9.70
N SER A 599 -6.88 22.05 -9.51
CA SER A 599 -7.58 21.29 -8.46
C SER A 599 -8.47 20.19 -9.04
N ASN A 600 -8.80 19.17 -8.24
CA ASN A 600 -9.60 18.00 -8.65
C ASN A 600 -8.94 17.19 -9.76
N VAL A 601 -7.61 17.16 -9.76
CA VAL A 601 -6.86 16.25 -10.62
C VAL A 601 -7.13 14.83 -10.16
N LYS A 602 -7.28 13.89 -11.10
CA LYS A 602 -7.34 12.47 -10.75
C LYS A 602 -6.01 12.08 -10.11
N ASP A 603 -6.04 11.29 -9.05
CA ASP A 603 -4.81 10.72 -8.47
C ASP A 603 -4.18 9.83 -9.56
N THR A 604 -3.06 10.30 -10.12
CA THR A 604 -2.34 9.67 -11.24
C THR A 604 -1.40 8.59 -10.74
#